data_AF-A0A2T0X4I6-F1
#
_entry.id   AF-A0A2T0X4I6-F1
#
_cell.length_a   1.000
_cell.length_b   1.000
_cell.length_c   1.000
_cell.angle_alpha   90.00
_cell.angle_beta   90.00
_cell.angle_gamma   90.00
#
_symmetry.space_group_name_H-M   'P 1'
#
loop_
_entity.id
_entity.type
_entity.pdbx_description
1 polymer ?
#
loop_
_entity_poly.entity_id
_entity_poly.type
_entity_poly.pdbx_seq_one_letter_code
_entity_poly.pdbx_strand_id
1 'polypeptide(L)'
;MMKILRYSLVGAIILMQSLMFEAGADKLAKLRTTKKIVPVEEISAPYFAVQILALKKAPQDPSYFKNIERAKEYECADGYVRYTVGAFSSAAEARTHISKVKAAGYSECFVVDIRNYNLYGNEGGTSVKTDANTVYTVQLAAYRYPVYVSEFEGVDDVMEFYPKDRIYRYTVGEYVGEEAVTELERIKAQGYPQAHLVPVEKYRPYQIE
;
A
#
# COMPACT_ATOMS: atom_id res chain seq x y z
N MET A 1 0.38 -54.43 -61.38
CA MET A 1 -1.08 -54.49 -61.23
C MET A 1 -1.47 -53.48 -60.15
N MET A 2 -2.05 -52.36 -60.57
CA MET A 2 -2.36 -51.17 -59.77
C MET A 2 -3.76 -51.31 -59.15
N LYS A 3 -3.93 -51.11 -57.83
CA LYS A 3 -5.24 -50.78 -57.25
C LYS A 3 -5.13 -49.87 -56.00
N ILE A 4 -5.46 -48.60 -56.26
CA ILE A 4 -6.46 -47.76 -55.59
C ILE A 4 -6.21 -47.36 -54.13
N LEU A 5 -5.74 -46.12 -54.04
CA LEU A 5 -5.82 -45.14 -52.96
C LEU A 5 -7.25 -45.03 -52.40
N ARG A 6 -7.40 -45.15 -51.07
CA ARG A 6 -8.60 -44.72 -50.34
C ARG A 6 -8.21 -43.63 -49.37
N TYR A 7 -8.43 -42.38 -49.75
CA TYR A 7 -8.53 -41.28 -48.81
C TYR A 7 -9.89 -41.38 -48.10
N SER A 8 -9.88 -41.51 -46.78
CA SER A 8 -11.07 -41.26 -45.97
C SER A 8 -10.87 -39.99 -45.17
N LEU A 9 -11.78 -39.07 -45.42
CA LEU A 9 -11.94 -37.74 -44.86
C LEU A 9 -12.39 -37.83 -43.40
N VAL A 10 -11.49 -37.60 -42.45
CA VAL A 10 -11.75 -36.99 -41.12
C VAL A 10 -10.45 -36.24 -40.79
N GLY A 11 -10.25 -34.97 -41.13
CA GLY A 11 -11.20 -33.88 -40.94
C GLY A 11 -11.18 -33.47 -39.47
N ALA A 12 -10.15 -32.72 -39.07
CA ALA A 12 -10.08 -31.93 -37.84
C ALA A 12 -10.17 -32.70 -36.51
N ILE A 13 -9.03 -33.16 -36.00
CA ILE A 13 -8.79 -33.15 -34.56
C ILE A 13 -7.65 -32.17 -34.32
N ILE A 14 -8.07 -30.92 -34.17
CA ILE A 14 -7.60 -29.97 -33.16
C ILE A 14 -6.07 -29.93 -33.09
N LEU A 15 -5.51 -28.96 -33.82
CA LEU A 15 -4.37 -28.18 -33.36
C LEU A 15 -4.50 -28.11 -31.83
N MET A 16 -3.70 -28.92 -31.14
CA MET A 16 -3.65 -28.92 -29.68
C MET A 16 -3.30 -27.49 -29.34
N GLN A 17 -4.33 -26.76 -28.92
CA GLN A 17 -4.27 -25.36 -28.63
C GLN A 17 -3.11 -25.26 -27.64
N SER A 18 -2.03 -24.62 -28.09
CA SER A 18 -1.22 -23.81 -27.22
C SER A 18 -2.17 -22.75 -26.66
N LEU A 19 -3.00 -23.15 -25.69
CA LEU A 19 -3.55 -22.26 -24.69
C LEU A 19 -2.32 -21.78 -23.95
N MET A 20 -1.77 -20.72 -24.53
CA MET A 20 -0.96 -19.71 -23.91
C MET A 20 -1.31 -19.67 -22.43
N PHE A 21 -0.46 -20.24 -21.61
CA PHE A 21 -0.34 -19.81 -20.23
C PHE A 21 0.30 -18.42 -20.32
N GLU A 22 -0.47 -17.42 -20.74
CA GLU A 22 -0.18 -16.05 -20.31
C GLU A 22 -0.45 -16.05 -18.82
N ALA A 23 0.57 -16.42 -18.04
CA ALA A 23 0.69 -15.94 -16.68
C ALA A 23 0.42 -14.42 -16.76
N GLY A 24 -0.74 -14.02 -16.27
CA GLY A 24 -1.36 -12.74 -16.61
C GLY A 24 -0.38 -11.61 -16.37
N ALA A 25 -0.09 -10.84 -17.42
CA ALA A 25 0.78 -9.67 -17.30
C ALA A 25 0.25 -8.78 -16.18
N ASP A 26 1.11 -8.51 -15.18
CA ASP A 26 0.79 -7.60 -14.09
C ASP A 26 0.44 -6.22 -14.67
N LYS A 27 -0.85 -5.88 -14.64
CA LYS A 27 -1.39 -4.64 -15.20
C LYS A 27 -0.87 -3.40 -14.46
N LEU A 28 -0.35 -3.59 -13.24
CA LEU A 28 0.22 -2.55 -12.40
C LEU A 28 1.75 -2.50 -12.46
N ALA A 29 2.42 -3.33 -13.28
CA ALA A 29 3.88 -3.42 -13.34
C ALA A 29 4.57 -2.06 -13.51
N LYS A 30 3.96 -1.13 -14.26
CA LYS A 30 4.48 0.24 -14.46
C LYS A 30 4.37 1.15 -13.24
N LEU A 31 3.46 0.84 -12.31
CA LEU A 31 3.22 1.59 -11.07
C LEU A 31 3.90 0.94 -9.87
N ARG A 32 4.24 -0.35 -9.95
CA ARG A 32 4.91 -1.06 -8.87
C ARG A 32 6.25 -0.42 -8.56
N THR A 33 6.51 -0.25 -7.26
CA THR A 33 7.68 0.49 -6.77
C THR A 33 8.12 -0.02 -5.41
N THR A 34 9.36 0.30 -5.02
CA THR A 34 9.86 0.12 -3.65
C THR A 34 9.50 1.30 -2.74
N LYS A 35 8.94 2.38 -3.31
CA LYS A 35 8.64 3.61 -2.59
C LYS A 35 7.44 3.44 -1.66
N LYS A 36 7.66 3.64 -0.37
CA LYS A 36 6.64 3.54 0.69
C LYS A 36 6.11 4.93 1.02
N ILE A 37 5.18 5.41 0.19
CA ILE A 37 4.45 6.67 0.41
C ILE A 37 3.18 6.36 1.19
N VAL A 38 3.15 6.75 2.46
CA VAL A 38 2.18 6.29 3.45
C VAL A 38 1.15 7.39 3.74
N PRO A 39 -0.14 7.20 3.42
CA PRO A 39 -1.19 8.12 3.87
C PRO A 39 -1.30 8.10 5.39
N VAL A 40 -1.46 9.27 5.99
CA VAL A 40 -1.60 9.45 7.44
C VAL A 40 -3.03 9.81 7.77
N GLU A 41 -3.69 8.92 8.50
CA GLU A 41 -5.07 9.11 8.97
C GLU A 41 -5.10 9.76 10.37
N GLU A 42 -4.06 9.59 11.19
CA GLU A 42 -3.97 10.14 12.54
C GLU A 42 -2.59 10.75 12.83
N ILE A 43 -2.59 11.91 13.51
CA ILE A 43 -1.36 12.54 13.98
C ILE A 43 -0.84 11.83 15.22
N SER A 44 0.36 11.27 15.11
CA SER A 44 1.07 10.58 16.21
C SER A 44 2.53 10.99 16.28
N ALA A 45 3.14 10.83 17.46
CA ALA A 45 4.56 11.08 17.67
C ALA A 45 5.43 10.09 16.86
N PRO A 46 6.67 10.46 16.47
CA PRO A 46 7.33 11.76 16.66
C PRO A 46 6.73 12.88 15.80
N TYR A 47 6.63 14.08 16.36
CA TYR A 47 5.87 15.19 15.75
C TYR A 47 6.67 16.08 14.79
N PHE A 48 8.01 16.02 14.83
CA PHE A 48 8.82 16.84 13.94
C PHE A 48 9.23 16.07 12.70
N ALA A 49 9.11 16.70 11.54
CA ALA A 49 9.48 16.11 10.25
C ALA A 49 10.04 17.19 9.32
N VAL A 50 10.52 16.80 8.14
CA VAL A 50 10.88 17.73 7.07
C VAL A 50 9.80 17.67 6.00
N GLN A 51 9.03 18.75 5.82
CA GLN A 51 8.07 18.85 4.72
C GLN A 51 8.82 19.10 3.42
N ILE A 52 8.51 18.32 2.38
CA ILE A 52 9.15 18.40 1.07
C ILE A 52 8.23 18.93 -0.03
N LEU A 53 6.91 18.77 0.12
CA LEU A 53 5.92 19.14 -0.88
C LEU A 53 4.58 19.52 -0.23
N ALA A 54 3.81 20.36 -0.91
CA ALA A 54 2.39 20.61 -0.65
C ALA A 54 1.67 20.74 -2.00
N LEU A 55 0.78 19.81 -2.32
CA LEU A 55 0.17 19.65 -3.65
C LEU A 55 -1.35 19.74 -3.57
N LYS A 56 -2.01 20.26 -4.61
CA LYS A 56 -3.48 20.24 -4.68
C LYS A 56 -4.06 18.86 -4.98
N LYS A 57 -3.25 17.95 -5.53
CA LYS A 57 -3.63 16.56 -5.84
C LYS A 57 -2.42 15.66 -5.63
N ALA A 58 -2.66 14.43 -5.16
CA ALA A 58 -1.61 13.43 -5.05
C ALA A 58 -1.03 13.05 -6.43
N PRO A 59 0.30 12.92 -6.58
CA PRO A 59 0.90 12.48 -7.84
C PRO A 59 0.40 11.06 -8.19
N GLN A 60 0.18 10.80 -9.48
CA GLN A 60 -0.32 9.50 -9.93
C GLN A 60 0.79 8.49 -10.25
N ASP A 61 2.06 8.92 -10.18
CA ASP A 61 3.22 8.14 -10.55
C ASP A 61 4.30 8.22 -9.45
N PRO A 62 4.86 7.09 -8.99
CA PRO A 62 5.88 7.07 -7.95
C PRO A 62 7.18 7.79 -8.33
N SER A 63 7.50 7.90 -9.63
CA SER A 63 8.69 8.61 -10.13
C SER A 63 8.68 10.11 -9.83
N TYR A 64 7.53 10.67 -9.43
CA TYR A 64 7.43 12.03 -8.91
C TYR A 64 8.32 12.25 -7.68
N PHE A 65 8.50 11.21 -6.84
CA PHE A 65 9.32 11.25 -5.64
C PHE A 65 10.77 10.86 -5.96
N LYS A 66 11.52 11.81 -6.52
CA LYS A 66 12.95 11.63 -6.86
C LYS A 66 13.79 11.46 -5.60
N ASN A 67 14.61 10.42 -5.54
CA ASN A 67 15.54 10.16 -4.42
C ASN A 67 14.89 10.05 -3.03
N ILE A 68 13.56 9.85 -2.98
CA ILE A 68 12.80 9.63 -1.75
C ILE A 68 12.16 8.25 -1.83
N GLU A 69 12.59 7.35 -0.96
CA GLU A 69 12.03 6.00 -0.85
C GLU A 69 10.85 5.94 0.11
N ARG A 70 10.75 6.88 1.06
CA ARG A 70 9.70 6.89 2.07
C ARG A 70 9.24 8.30 2.36
N ALA A 71 7.94 8.52 2.37
CA ALA A 71 7.33 9.77 2.80
C ALA A 71 5.99 9.49 3.48
N LYS A 72 5.59 10.40 4.38
CA LYS A 72 4.24 10.45 4.93
C LYS A 72 3.42 11.46 4.13
N GLU A 73 2.21 11.08 3.75
CA GLU A 73 1.25 11.88 2.99
C GLU A 73 0.11 12.31 3.93
N TYR A 74 -0.14 13.61 4.01
CA TYR A 74 -1.15 14.21 4.89
C TYR A 74 -2.15 14.97 4.03
N GLU A 75 -3.38 14.46 3.92
CA GLU A 75 -4.47 15.20 3.29
C GLU A 75 -5.03 16.20 4.29
N CYS A 76 -4.85 17.49 4.05
CA CYS A 76 -5.25 18.54 4.97
C CYS A 76 -6.54 19.23 4.53
N ALA A 77 -7.32 19.70 5.51
CA ALA A 77 -8.61 20.34 5.32
C ALA A 77 -8.55 21.65 4.50
N ASP A 78 -7.37 22.24 4.33
CA ASP A 78 -7.15 23.40 3.46
C ASP A 78 -6.98 23.03 1.98
N GLY A 79 -7.23 21.76 1.63
CA GLY A 79 -7.20 21.25 0.27
C GLY A 79 -5.78 21.07 -0.28
N TYR A 80 -4.79 20.94 0.59
CA TYR A 80 -3.43 20.55 0.22
C TYR A 80 -3.09 19.17 0.78
N VAL A 81 -2.45 18.36 -0.05
CA VAL A 81 -1.78 17.12 0.34
C VAL A 81 -0.32 17.45 0.61
N ARG A 82 0.10 17.33 1.87
CA ARG A 82 1.47 17.63 2.32
C ARG A 82 2.27 16.35 2.42
N TYR A 83 3.54 16.41 2.07
CA TYR A 83 4.44 15.27 2.15
C TYR A 83 5.62 15.59 3.06
N THR A 84 5.89 14.71 4.02
CA THR A 84 7.03 14.84 4.91
C THR A 84 7.94 13.62 4.85
N VAL A 85 9.21 13.84 5.19
CA VAL A 85 10.22 12.81 5.32
C VAL A 85 10.85 12.87 6.72
N GLY A 86 11.21 11.69 7.23
CA GLY A 86 11.70 11.53 8.59
C GLY A 86 10.61 11.69 9.66
N ALA A 87 10.94 11.26 10.86
CA ALA A 87 10.16 11.46 12.07
C ALA A 87 11.15 11.65 13.21
N PHE A 88 11.12 12.82 13.83
CA PHE A 88 12.14 13.31 14.74
C PHE A 88 11.51 13.73 16.06
N SER A 89 12.26 13.52 17.14
CA SER A 89 11.83 13.86 18.50
C SER A 89 11.80 15.36 18.75
N SER A 90 12.60 16.13 18.00
CA SER A 90 12.71 17.58 18.13
C SER A 90 12.91 18.30 16.80
N ALA A 91 12.55 19.58 16.76
CA ALA A 91 12.85 20.44 15.62
C ALA A 91 14.37 20.59 15.36
N ALA A 92 15.19 20.54 16.41
CA ALA A 92 16.65 20.62 16.29
C ALA A 92 17.21 19.39 15.57
N GLU A 93 16.77 18.20 15.95
CA GLU A 93 17.11 16.94 15.27
C GLU A 93 16.68 16.99 13.79
N ALA A 94 15.42 17.37 13.51
CA ALA A 94 14.92 17.50 12.14
C ALA A 94 15.74 18.47 11.28
N ARG A 95 16.24 19.58 11.85
CA ARG A 95 17.07 20.56 11.13
C ARG A 95 18.38 19.95 10.62
N THR A 96 18.95 18.97 11.32
CA THR A 96 20.19 18.30 10.90
C THR A 96 20.03 17.54 9.57
N HIS A 97 18.79 17.19 9.18
CA HIS A 97 18.48 16.46 7.96
C HIS A 97 18.19 17.34 6.74
N ILE A 98 18.04 18.67 6.91
CA ILE A 98 17.67 19.59 5.83
C ILE A 98 18.67 19.54 4.67
N SER A 99 19.98 19.53 4.94
CA SER A 99 21.00 19.49 3.89
C SER A 99 20.88 18.24 3.01
N LYS A 100 20.63 17.07 3.62
CA LYS A 100 20.40 15.80 2.92
C LYS A 100 19.14 15.86 2.05
N VAL A 101 18.04 16.42 2.58
CA VAL A 101 16.78 16.52 1.83
C VAL A 101 16.89 17.51 0.66
N LYS A 102 17.63 18.62 0.83
CA LYS A 102 17.96 19.53 -0.27
C LYS A 102 18.80 18.84 -1.35
N ALA A 103 19.81 18.07 -0.95
CA ALA A 103 20.65 17.29 -1.88
C ALA A 103 19.85 16.22 -2.66
N ALA A 104 18.75 15.71 -2.08
CA ALA A 104 17.83 14.82 -2.78
C ALA A 104 16.98 15.51 -3.86
N GLY A 105 16.97 16.86 -3.90
CA GLY A 105 16.29 17.66 -4.92
C GLY A 105 15.17 18.57 -4.38
N TYR A 106 14.97 18.64 -3.06
CA TYR A 106 13.87 19.40 -2.44
C TYR A 106 14.41 20.68 -1.77
N SER A 107 14.78 21.69 -2.57
CA SER A 107 15.42 22.92 -2.10
C SER A 107 14.58 23.71 -1.09
N GLU A 108 13.25 23.69 -1.29
CA GLU A 108 12.26 24.42 -0.48
C GLU A 108 11.78 23.62 0.73
N CYS A 109 12.47 22.53 1.11
CA CYS A 109 12.10 21.76 2.28
C CYS A 109 12.31 22.55 3.58
N PHE A 110 11.48 22.29 4.58
CA PHE A 110 11.58 22.93 5.90
C PHE A 110 11.09 22.01 7.01
N VAL A 111 11.56 22.27 8.23
CA VAL A 111 11.10 21.54 9.41
C VAL A 111 9.68 21.96 9.77
N VAL A 112 8.84 20.97 10.03
CA VAL A 112 7.45 21.13 10.45
C VAL A 112 7.20 20.41 11.76
N ASP A 113 6.21 20.93 12.51
CA ASP A 113 5.53 20.20 13.57
C ASP A 113 4.17 19.74 13.00
N ILE A 114 4.02 18.43 12.82
CA ILE A 114 2.84 17.85 12.16
C ILE A 114 1.56 17.99 12.99
N ARG A 115 1.65 18.35 14.28
CA ARG A 115 0.47 18.68 15.10
C ARG A 115 -0.28 19.91 14.58
N ASN A 116 0.38 20.73 13.78
CA ASN A 116 -0.25 21.88 13.12
C ASN A 116 -1.02 21.49 11.85
N TYR A 117 -0.97 20.22 11.42
CA TYR A 117 -1.75 19.76 10.30
C TYR A 117 -3.19 19.45 10.74
N ASN A 118 -4.13 20.19 10.16
CA ASN A 118 -5.55 19.87 10.26
C ASN A 118 -5.91 18.85 9.16
N LEU A 119 -5.95 17.56 9.52
CA LEU A 119 -6.25 16.49 8.56
C LEU A 119 -7.71 16.55 8.11
N TYR A 120 -7.94 16.28 6.82
CA TYR A 120 -9.27 16.16 6.26
C TYR A 120 -9.93 14.86 6.75
N GLY A 121 -11.22 14.92 7.09
CA GLY A 121 -11.98 13.72 7.49
C GLY A 121 -11.58 13.15 8.85
N ASN A 122 -11.14 14.00 9.78
CA ASN A 122 -10.74 13.62 11.14
C ASN A 122 -11.94 13.11 11.97
N GLU A 123 -12.39 11.89 11.68
CA GLU A 123 -13.24 11.10 12.55
C GLU A 123 -12.31 10.25 13.41
N GLY A 124 -12.32 10.52 14.72
CA GLY A 124 -11.41 9.90 15.68
C GLY A 124 -11.32 8.39 15.51
N GLY A 125 -10.07 7.89 15.50
CA GLY A 125 -9.77 6.46 15.39
C GLY A 125 -10.64 5.66 16.35
N THR A 126 -11.60 4.91 15.79
CA THR A 126 -12.44 4.05 16.59
C THR A 126 -11.57 2.90 17.07
N SER A 127 -11.38 2.78 18.38
CA SER A 127 -10.84 1.57 18.97
C SER A 127 -11.76 0.42 18.58
N VAL A 128 -11.31 -0.42 17.63
CA VAL A 128 -12.11 -1.57 17.19
C VAL A 128 -12.21 -2.54 18.36
N LYS A 129 -13.38 -2.59 18.99
CA LYS A 129 -13.77 -3.76 19.80
C LYS A 129 -14.16 -4.85 18.81
N THR A 130 -13.52 -6.00 18.93
CA THR A 130 -13.82 -7.16 18.08
C THR A 130 -15.23 -7.66 18.37
N ASP A 131 -16.01 -7.87 17.31
CA ASP A 131 -17.32 -8.50 17.36
C ASP A 131 -17.19 -9.99 16.95
N ALA A 132 -17.89 -10.87 17.67
CA ALA A 132 -17.81 -12.32 17.46
C ALA A 132 -18.42 -12.77 16.12
N ASN A 133 -19.19 -11.92 15.46
CA ASN A 133 -19.79 -12.22 14.15
C ASN A 133 -19.09 -11.49 12.99
N THR A 134 -18.04 -10.73 13.28
CA THR A 134 -17.30 -9.98 12.25
C THR A 134 -16.02 -10.72 11.90
N VAL A 135 -15.82 -10.96 10.61
CA VAL A 135 -14.55 -11.48 10.07
C VAL A 135 -13.61 -10.30 9.85
N TYR A 136 -12.44 -10.36 10.45
CA TYR A 136 -11.39 -9.36 10.36
C TYR A 136 -10.20 -9.88 9.56
N THR A 137 -9.53 -8.98 8.86
CA THR A 137 -8.19 -9.22 8.30
C THR A 137 -7.18 -8.32 9.01
N VAL A 138 -5.92 -8.76 9.08
CA VAL A 138 -4.85 -7.93 9.65
C VAL A 138 -4.24 -7.09 8.54
N GLN A 139 -4.47 -5.77 8.56
CA GLN A 139 -3.82 -4.87 7.61
C GLN A 139 -2.38 -4.60 8.03
N LEU A 140 -1.43 -4.95 7.16
CA LEU A 140 0.02 -4.79 7.36
C LEU A 140 0.48 -3.37 7.01
N ALA A 141 -0.06 -2.84 5.90
CA ALA A 141 0.34 -1.56 5.36
C ALA A 141 -0.71 -0.96 4.43
N ALA A 142 -0.59 0.35 4.24
CA ALA A 142 -1.33 1.13 3.24
C ALA A 142 -0.35 2.07 2.52
N TYR A 143 -0.34 2.03 1.18
CA TYR A 143 0.58 2.80 0.35
C TYR A 143 -0.14 3.51 -0.81
N ARG A 144 0.34 4.69 -1.19
CA ARG A 144 -0.17 5.44 -2.35
C ARG A 144 0.10 4.74 -3.68
N TYR A 145 1.15 3.94 -3.76
CA TYR A 145 1.57 3.19 -4.94
C TYR A 145 1.70 1.70 -4.60
N PRO A 146 1.43 0.79 -5.54
CA PRO A 146 1.54 -0.62 -5.27
C PRO A 146 3.01 -1.01 -5.08
N VAL A 147 3.26 -1.91 -4.13
CA VAL A 147 4.53 -2.61 -3.93
C VAL A 147 4.33 -4.08 -4.24
N TYR A 148 5.40 -4.87 -4.44
CA TYR A 148 5.26 -6.32 -4.58
C TYR A 148 4.95 -6.96 -3.22
N VAL A 149 4.10 -7.99 -3.19
CA VAL A 149 3.80 -8.74 -1.95
C VAL A 149 5.05 -9.38 -1.32
N SER A 150 6.10 -9.62 -2.11
CA SER A 150 7.40 -10.08 -1.62
C SER A 150 8.12 -9.09 -0.68
N GLU A 151 7.67 -7.84 -0.58
CA GLU A 151 8.17 -6.85 0.39
C GLU A 151 7.73 -7.15 1.83
N PHE A 152 6.76 -8.04 2.03
CA PHE A 152 6.21 -8.41 3.33
C PHE A 152 6.88 -9.69 3.84
N GLU A 153 8.16 -9.59 4.20
CA GLU A 153 8.94 -10.71 4.71
C GLU A 153 8.30 -11.38 5.94
N GLY A 154 8.31 -12.70 5.97
CA GLY A 154 7.82 -13.50 7.09
C GLY A 154 6.28 -13.59 7.20
N VAL A 155 5.56 -13.13 6.19
CA VAL A 155 4.10 -13.23 6.08
C VAL A 155 3.74 -13.82 4.72
N ASP A 156 3.09 -14.98 4.74
CA ASP A 156 2.59 -15.65 3.55
C ASP A 156 1.16 -15.16 3.21
N ASP A 157 0.71 -15.44 1.98
CA ASP A 157 -0.66 -15.19 1.53
C ASP A 157 -1.16 -13.74 1.73
N VAL A 158 -0.27 -12.77 1.46
CA VAL A 158 -0.62 -11.35 1.51
C VAL A 158 -1.61 -11.02 0.38
N MET A 159 -2.75 -10.45 0.76
CA MET A 159 -3.78 -9.97 -0.16
C MET A 159 -3.58 -8.47 -0.43
N GLU A 160 -3.83 -8.05 -1.68
CA GLU A 160 -3.74 -6.65 -2.10
C GLU A 160 -5.13 -6.12 -2.49
N PHE A 161 -5.49 -4.95 -1.95
CA PHE A 161 -6.76 -4.28 -2.22
C PHE A 161 -6.55 -2.85 -2.69
N TYR A 162 -7.41 -2.39 -3.61
CA TYR A 162 -7.40 -1.02 -4.10
C TYR A 162 -8.79 -0.36 -4.04
N PRO A 163 -9.19 0.18 -2.87
CA PRO A 163 -10.47 0.84 -2.68
C PRO A 163 -10.58 2.20 -3.37
N LYS A 164 -11.78 2.80 -3.29
CA LYS A 164 -12.12 4.06 -3.99
C LYS A 164 -11.30 5.29 -3.58
N ASP A 165 -10.65 5.25 -2.43
CA ASP A 165 -9.75 6.30 -1.94
C ASP A 165 -8.35 6.25 -2.61
N ARG A 166 -8.12 5.24 -3.46
CA ARG A 166 -6.91 5.08 -4.27
C ARG A 166 -5.66 4.86 -3.43
N ILE A 167 -5.81 4.12 -2.34
CA ILE A 167 -4.73 3.65 -1.49
C ILE A 167 -4.68 2.13 -1.57
N TYR A 168 -3.51 1.60 -1.92
CA TYR A 168 -3.25 0.16 -1.93
C TYR A 168 -3.10 -0.33 -0.50
N ARG A 169 -3.84 -1.38 -0.15
CA ARG A 169 -3.87 -1.96 1.19
C ARG A 169 -3.45 -3.40 1.13
N TYR A 170 -2.57 -3.77 2.05
CA TYR A 170 -1.98 -5.09 2.14
C TYR A 170 -2.43 -5.73 3.43
N THR A 171 -3.09 -6.88 3.34
CA THR A 171 -3.63 -7.58 4.50
C THR A 171 -3.28 -9.06 4.47
N VAL A 172 -3.45 -9.73 5.62
CA VAL A 172 -3.24 -11.17 5.73
C VAL A 172 -4.34 -11.81 6.57
N GLY A 173 -4.77 -12.98 6.11
CA GLY A 173 -5.71 -13.86 6.79
C GLY A 173 -7.10 -13.28 7.02
N GLU A 174 -7.97 -14.13 7.54
CA GLU A 174 -9.34 -13.83 7.91
C GLU A 174 -9.65 -14.54 9.22
N TYR A 175 -10.01 -13.78 10.25
CA TYR A 175 -10.11 -14.25 11.64
C TYR A 175 -11.36 -13.69 12.32
N VAL A 176 -11.88 -14.40 13.32
CA VAL A 176 -13.10 -13.99 14.03
C VAL A 176 -12.84 -13.84 15.53
N GLY A 177 -13.45 -12.84 16.16
CA GLY A 177 -13.39 -12.66 17.61
C GLY A 177 -11.98 -12.55 18.17
N GLU A 178 -11.67 -13.34 19.21
CA GLU A 178 -10.37 -13.33 19.92
C GLU A 178 -9.19 -13.84 19.07
N GLU A 179 -9.46 -14.67 18.06
CA GLU A 179 -8.42 -15.17 17.14
C GLU A 179 -7.79 -14.01 16.37
N ALA A 180 -8.61 -13.04 15.94
CA ALA A 180 -8.13 -11.85 15.24
C ALA A 180 -7.17 -11.02 16.09
N VAL A 181 -7.44 -10.91 17.40
CA VAL A 181 -6.55 -10.19 18.33
C VAL A 181 -5.24 -10.94 18.51
N THR A 182 -5.31 -12.27 18.66
CA THR A 182 -4.11 -13.12 18.81
C THR A 182 -3.21 -13.00 17.58
N GLU A 183 -3.80 -13.06 16.39
CA GLU A 183 -3.04 -12.94 15.16
C GLU A 183 -2.47 -11.54 14.96
N LEU A 184 -3.23 -10.50 15.30
CA LEU A 184 -2.72 -9.13 15.26
C LEU A 184 -1.43 -8.99 16.09
N GLU A 185 -1.43 -9.50 17.32
CA GLU A 185 -0.26 -9.42 18.19
C GLU A 185 0.90 -10.26 17.67
N ARG A 186 0.62 -11.42 17.05
CA ARG A 186 1.63 -12.23 16.35
C ARG A 186 2.28 -11.44 15.20
N ILE A 187 1.48 -10.82 14.33
CA ILE A 187 1.93 -10.03 13.18
C ILE A 187 2.73 -8.81 13.64
N LYS A 188 2.29 -8.11 14.70
CA LYS A 188 3.07 -7.01 15.29
C LYS A 188 4.42 -7.48 15.80
N ALA A 189 4.46 -8.63 16.48
CA ALA A 189 5.70 -9.23 16.98
C ALA A 189 6.66 -9.67 15.84
N GLN A 190 6.13 -9.98 14.65
CA GLN A 190 6.92 -10.29 13.46
C GLN A 190 7.53 -9.06 12.77
N GLY A 191 7.24 -7.84 13.23
CA GLY A 191 7.85 -6.62 12.69
C GLY A 191 6.88 -5.67 11.98
N TYR A 192 5.56 -5.88 12.14
CA TYR A 192 4.52 -4.99 11.60
C TYR A 192 3.81 -4.23 12.73
N PRO A 193 4.50 -3.36 13.49
CA PRO A 193 3.94 -2.74 14.70
C PRO A 193 2.72 -1.85 14.43
N GLN A 194 2.60 -1.29 13.22
CA GLN A 194 1.45 -0.49 12.79
C GLN A 194 0.25 -1.32 12.32
N ALA A 195 0.34 -2.65 12.34
CA ALA A 195 -0.76 -3.50 11.91
C ALA A 195 -2.00 -3.27 12.78
N HIS A 196 -3.17 -3.41 12.16
CA HIS A 196 -4.46 -3.28 12.83
C HIS A 196 -5.53 -4.13 12.16
N LEU A 197 -6.61 -4.40 12.88
CA LEU A 197 -7.74 -5.17 12.38
C LEU A 197 -8.66 -4.30 11.54
N VAL A 198 -9.10 -4.85 10.42
CA VAL A 198 -10.14 -4.25 9.57
C VAL A 198 -11.19 -5.32 9.24
N PRO A 199 -12.51 -5.02 9.32
CA PRO A 199 -13.53 -5.93 8.83
C PRO A 199 -13.29 -6.24 7.34
N VAL A 200 -13.16 -7.52 6.99
CA VAL A 200 -12.74 -7.95 5.64
C VAL A 200 -13.71 -7.47 4.56
N GLU A 201 -15.00 -7.40 4.88
CA GLU A 201 -16.05 -6.93 3.97
C GLU A 201 -15.85 -5.48 3.49
N LYS A 202 -15.09 -4.65 4.23
CA LYS A 202 -14.73 -3.30 3.76
C LYS A 202 -13.82 -3.34 2.54
N TYR A 203 -13.01 -4.40 2.40
CA TYR A 203 -12.00 -4.53 1.35
C TYR A 203 -12.37 -5.56 0.29
N ARG A 204 -13.12 -6.61 0.64
CA ARG A 204 -13.49 -7.72 -0.24
C ARG A 204 -13.92 -7.34 -1.66
N PRO A 205 -14.74 -6.29 -1.90
CA PRO A 205 -15.11 -5.89 -3.26
C PRO A 205 -13.97 -5.28 -4.11
N TYR A 206 -12.80 -5.03 -3.51
CA TYR A 206 -11.68 -4.29 -4.09
C TYR A 206 -10.38 -5.10 -4.18
N GLN A 207 -10.44 -6.42 -4.01
CA GLN A 207 -9.25 -7.28 -4.09
C GLN A 207 -8.69 -7.30 -5.52
N ILE A 208 -7.37 -7.17 -5.63
CA ILE A 208 -6.64 -7.16 -6.90
C ILE A 208 -5.50 -8.19 -6.94
N GLU A 209 -5.08 -8.70 -5.78
CA GLU A 209 -4.19 -9.86 -5.60
C GLU A 209 -4.62 -10.65 -4.36
#